data_AF-B6WT74-F1
#
_entry.id   AF-B6WT74-F1
#
_cell.length_a   1.000
_cell.length_b   1.000
_cell.length_c   1.000
_cell.angle_alpha   90.00
_cell.angle_beta   90.00
_cell.angle_gamma   90.00
#
_symmetry.space_group_name_H-M   'P 1'
#
loop_
_entity.id
_entity.type
_entity.pdbx_description
1 polymer ?
#
loop_
_entity_poly.entity_id
_entity_poly.type
_entity_poly.pdbx_seq_one_letter_code
_entity_poly.pdbx_strand_id
1 'polypeptide(L)'
;MAIRVQTYDSGPRRIQAGPIDPGAPRGAIRDVRGTAQDSLLADVLAAGKQLTGIAIQEYVKDETTRVSQSLLGMQQELNAERDRYMAENKGQDAIGAGQHFEQFARAAVQRRLQDDKFSGRFAEMFMKQASGAALHFTEQGQAYGRQQKSAWEESVLQGDMEEFRKLVAQNYDNQELIEFNRDALRQRIEGMRPGMDNRALFSRLDSQTAGSIIEGYLAHDDISGARGALDKYRDLLGGEVNRVEASIASHARALESRARAEAERARAEAVTNRVGQWIAETKGLAPEERTAELYSRLDGIADMKERAQMAGLVNSELAFEKRRDDAKVMGEAYELVQAGKQAGESPLVFRQRVLSSSASEAARKQALEDYNGELKTNELNMRALDDLRTQIDTRQTLGDPMTRDEVYAFAYDRRMTTEQTNKALTYLDDGGNAGQLRQTSVNEAFLTLNPDKKKADVPEWLYEAVRMQLQQEGGGKALTPALIRQYVARAMMQGTLKGGGWFGAWDSGGVRYGKALTEGTAQNWELPVEGDDA
;
A
#
# COMPACT_ATOMS: atom_id res chain seq x y z
N MET A 1 4.09 -14.27 -3.93
CA MET A 1 5.17 -13.26 -4.06
C MET A 1 4.80 -12.07 -3.19
N ALA A 2 5.47 -11.91 -2.06
CA ALA A 2 5.15 -10.89 -1.06
C ALA A 2 6.13 -9.72 -1.19
N ILE A 3 5.60 -8.52 -1.46
CA ILE A 3 6.35 -7.27 -1.48
C ILE A 3 6.42 -6.77 -0.03
N ARG A 4 7.64 -6.71 0.53
CA ARG A 4 7.89 -6.17 1.86
C ARG A 4 7.93 -4.65 1.79
N VAL A 5 6.98 -4.01 2.48
CA VAL A 5 6.99 -2.56 2.75
C VAL A 5 7.94 -2.30 3.91
N GLN A 6 9.02 -1.55 3.68
CA GLN A 6 9.88 -1.02 4.75
C GLN A 6 9.26 0.28 5.27
N THR A 7 8.79 0.24 6.51
CA THR A 7 8.40 1.41 7.31
C THR A 7 9.66 2.19 7.70
N TYR A 8 9.74 3.47 7.34
CA TYR A 8 10.78 4.38 7.83
C TYR A 8 10.35 4.96 9.19
N ASP A 9 11.13 4.62 10.21
CA ASP A 9 11.03 5.13 11.57
C ASP A 9 11.36 6.64 11.60
N SER A 10 10.43 7.46 12.11
CA SER A 10 10.59 8.89 12.29
C SER A 10 11.22 9.19 13.65
N GLY A 11 12.55 9.25 13.71
CA GLY A 11 13.31 9.80 14.84
C GLY A 11 13.93 11.17 14.53
N PRO A 12 14.19 12.02 15.55
CA PRO A 12 14.78 13.34 15.34
C PRO A 12 16.20 13.23 14.74
N ARG A 13 16.38 13.84 13.56
CA ARG A 13 17.68 13.94 12.88
C ARG A 13 18.66 14.75 13.73
N ARG A 14 19.59 14.09 14.41
CA ARG A 14 20.84 14.72 14.83
C ARG A 14 21.63 15.08 13.58
N ILE A 15 21.84 16.38 13.36
CA ILE A 15 22.79 16.88 12.37
C ILE A 15 24.18 16.46 12.87
N GLN A 16 24.73 15.38 12.32
CA GLN A 16 26.14 15.06 12.42
C GLN A 16 26.89 16.09 11.59
N ALA A 17 27.56 17.02 12.26
CA ALA A 17 28.59 17.84 11.64
C ALA A 17 29.64 16.89 11.03
N GLY A 18 29.85 17.00 9.72
CA GLY A 18 30.89 16.26 9.01
C GLY A 18 32.28 16.56 9.60
N PRO A 19 33.25 15.67 9.34
CA PRO A 19 34.58 15.78 9.92
C PRO A 19 35.25 17.09 9.47
N ILE A 20 35.82 17.78 10.46
CA ILE A 20 36.81 18.83 10.26
C ILE A 20 37.87 18.27 9.32
N ASP A 21 38.02 18.84 8.13
CA ASP A 21 39.16 18.56 7.25
C ASP A 21 40.41 19.15 7.90
N PRO A 22 41.31 18.34 8.48
CA PRO A 22 42.57 18.82 9.01
C PRO A 22 43.53 18.89 7.83
N GLY A 23 43.51 20.01 7.12
CA GLY A 23 44.38 20.24 5.96
C GLY A 23 45.84 19.82 6.23
N ALA A 24 46.26 18.76 5.52
CA ALA A 24 47.59 18.25 5.22
C ALA A 24 48.66 18.10 6.35
N PRO A 25 49.27 16.90 6.49
CA PRO A 25 50.29 16.61 7.49
C PRO A 25 51.67 17.14 7.04
N ARG A 26 52.20 18.16 7.71
CA ARG A 26 53.64 18.45 7.65
C ARG A 26 54.16 18.92 9.01
N GLY A 27 55.12 18.14 9.50
CA GLY A 27 55.84 18.39 10.73
C GLY A 27 55.23 17.61 11.88
N ALA A 28 55.67 16.36 12.03
CA ALA A 28 55.57 15.65 13.30
C ALA A 28 55.91 16.62 14.43
N ILE A 29 55.02 16.76 15.41
CA ILE A 29 55.39 17.27 16.73
C ILE A 29 56.31 16.19 17.32
N ARG A 30 57.57 16.23 16.87
CA ARG A 30 58.71 15.64 17.56
C ARG A 30 58.66 16.22 18.95
N ASP A 31 58.60 15.40 19.99
CA ASP A 31 58.62 15.80 21.41
C ASP A 31 59.37 17.12 21.64
N VAL A 32 58.66 18.26 21.58
CA VAL A 32 59.25 19.60 21.77
C VAL A 32 59.48 19.85 23.26
N ARG A 33 58.94 18.97 24.12
CA ARG A 33 59.25 18.95 25.55
C ARG A 33 60.75 18.71 25.81
N GLY A 34 61.46 17.98 24.94
CA GLY A 34 62.91 17.78 25.09
C GLY A 34 63.74 18.92 24.47
N THR A 35 63.50 19.25 23.20
CA THR A 35 64.47 20.06 22.41
C THR A 35 64.41 21.57 22.65
N ALA A 36 63.25 22.14 22.99
CA ALA A 36 63.15 23.56 23.30
C ALA A 36 63.61 23.86 24.74
N GLN A 37 63.37 22.95 25.69
CA GLN A 37 63.92 23.06 27.04
C GLN A 37 65.45 22.89 27.04
N ASP A 38 65.98 21.96 26.24
CA ASP A 38 67.42 21.71 26.13
C ASP A 38 68.19 22.85 25.45
N SER A 39 67.65 23.47 24.39
CA SER A 39 68.28 24.63 23.73
C SER A 39 68.19 25.90 24.59
N LEU A 40 67.09 26.07 25.34
CA LEU A 40 66.88 27.18 26.25
C LEU A 40 67.77 27.08 27.50
N LEU A 41 67.95 25.87 28.06
CA LEU A 41 68.94 25.63 29.11
C LEU A 41 70.36 25.91 28.59
N ALA A 42 70.67 25.52 27.35
CA ALA A 42 72.00 25.68 26.76
C ALA A 42 72.38 27.16 26.56
N ASP A 43 71.48 28.00 26.05
CA ASP A 43 71.77 29.42 25.81
C ASP A 43 71.92 30.22 27.12
N VAL A 44 71.14 29.90 28.16
CA VAL A 44 71.26 30.57 29.47
C VAL A 44 72.44 30.01 30.29
N LEU A 45 72.73 28.71 30.21
CA LEU A 45 73.93 28.11 30.81
C LEU A 45 75.22 28.62 30.14
N ALA A 46 75.21 28.89 28.84
CA ALA A 46 76.35 29.47 28.13
C ALA A 46 76.72 30.85 28.66
N ALA A 47 75.73 31.67 29.05
CA ALA A 47 75.94 32.95 29.72
C ALA A 47 76.32 32.78 31.21
N GLY A 48 75.69 31.85 31.92
CA GLY A 48 76.01 31.52 33.33
C GLY A 48 77.43 30.96 33.53
N LYS A 49 78.02 30.34 32.51
CA LYS A 49 79.43 29.88 32.53
C LYS A 49 80.47 30.98 32.72
N GLN A 50 80.12 32.27 32.57
CA GLN A 50 81.03 33.39 32.87
C GLN A 50 81.04 33.81 34.36
N LEU A 51 80.17 33.24 35.20
CA LEU A 51 80.10 33.54 36.64
C LEU A 51 80.23 32.22 37.44
N THR A 52 81.28 32.10 38.25
CA THR A 52 81.61 30.89 39.01
C THR A 52 80.64 30.63 40.17
N GLY A 53 79.97 29.46 40.15
CA GLY A 53 79.27 28.88 41.32
C GLY A 53 78.09 27.97 40.94
N ILE A 54 78.03 26.76 41.52
CA ILE A 54 76.93 25.77 41.35
C ILE A 54 75.55 26.39 41.61
N ALA A 55 75.46 27.38 42.52
CA ALA A 55 74.23 28.10 42.85
C ALA A 55 73.64 28.96 41.70
N ILE A 56 74.46 29.42 40.73
CA ILE A 56 73.97 30.21 39.58
C ILE A 56 73.33 29.30 38.53
N GLN A 57 73.87 28.09 38.34
CA GLN A 57 73.29 27.11 37.41
C GLN A 57 71.94 26.60 37.91
N GLU A 58 71.82 26.38 39.22
CA GLU A 58 70.57 25.98 39.87
C GLU A 58 69.52 27.10 39.77
N TYR A 59 69.89 28.35 40.08
CA TYR A 59 69.01 29.52 39.90
C TYR A 59 68.52 29.70 38.45
N VAL A 60 69.41 29.59 37.46
CA VAL A 60 69.03 29.68 36.04
C VAL A 60 68.07 28.56 35.65
N LYS A 61 68.31 27.34 36.12
CA LYS A 61 67.46 26.18 35.83
C LYS A 61 66.08 26.34 36.46
N ASP A 62 66.02 26.80 37.70
CA ASP A 62 64.76 27.04 38.43
C ASP A 62 63.95 28.16 37.77
N GLU A 63 64.60 29.27 37.40
CA GLU A 63 63.95 30.41 36.77
C GLU A 63 63.46 30.10 35.33
N THR A 64 64.24 29.32 34.58
CA THR A 64 63.85 28.80 33.25
C THR A 64 62.66 27.84 33.36
N THR A 65 62.66 27.00 34.40
CA THR A 65 61.54 26.10 34.71
C THR A 65 60.30 26.90 35.07
N ARG A 66 60.44 27.99 35.83
CA ARG A 66 59.33 28.90 36.18
C ARG A 66 58.76 29.60 34.95
N VAL A 67 59.60 30.09 34.03
CA VAL A 67 59.15 30.65 32.74
C VAL A 67 58.40 29.60 31.92
N SER A 68 58.90 28.37 31.85
CA SER A 68 58.23 27.28 31.13
C SER A 68 56.87 26.93 31.74
N GLN A 69 56.79 26.86 33.08
CA GLN A 69 55.54 26.62 33.80
C GLN A 69 54.53 27.76 33.61
N SER A 70 54.99 29.01 33.63
CA SER A 70 54.16 30.18 33.38
C SER A 70 53.59 30.20 31.96
N LEU A 71 54.40 29.86 30.95
CA LEU A 71 53.95 29.73 29.56
C LEU A 71 52.95 28.57 29.38
N LEU A 72 53.17 27.44 30.04
CA LEU A 72 52.21 26.34 30.05
C LEU A 72 50.88 26.76 30.71
N GLY A 73 50.95 27.48 31.82
CA GLY A 73 49.77 28.04 32.50
C GLY A 73 49.02 29.05 31.62
N MET A 74 49.75 29.94 30.95
CA MET A 74 49.18 30.87 29.98
C MET A 74 48.50 30.14 28.82
N GLN A 75 49.16 29.13 28.23
CA GLN A 75 48.56 28.34 27.14
C GLN A 75 47.29 27.61 27.60
N GLN A 76 47.25 27.12 28.84
CA GLN A 76 46.03 26.52 29.42
C GLN A 76 44.90 27.55 29.57
N GLU A 77 45.20 28.76 30.07
CA GLU A 77 44.23 29.85 30.15
C GLU A 77 43.67 30.25 28.78
N LEU A 78 44.55 30.40 27.78
CA LEU A 78 44.13 30.71 26.40
C LEU A 78 43.25 29.61 25.83
N ASN A 79 43.66 28.34 25.95
CA ASN A 79 42.85 27.23 25.41
C ASN A 79 41.49 27.10 26.13
N ALA A 80 41.46 27.26 27.45
CA ALA A 80 40.20 27.22 28.20
C ALA A 80 39.25 28.35 27.77
N GLU A 81 39.77 29.56 27.56
CA GLU A 81 38.95 30.68 27.09
C GLU A 81 38.49 30.48 25.64
N ARG A 82 39.35 29.94 24.76
CA ARG A 82 38.93 29.56 23.39
C ARG A 82 37.72 28.64 23.45
N ASP A 83 37.84 27.54 24.19
CA ASP A 83 36.84 26.48 24.22
C ASP A 83 35.53 27.00 24.83
N ARG A 84 35.64 27.83 25.88
CA ARG A 84 34.49 28.53 26.47
C ARG A 84 33.83 29.48 25.47
N TYR A 85 34.59 30.39 24.86
CA TYR A 85 34.04 31.40 23.96
C TYR A 85 33.37 30.74 22.75
N MET A 86 33.99 29.72 22.15
CA MET A 86 33.44 28.99 21.01
C MET A 86 32.21 28.13 21.36
N ALA A 87 32.08 27.73 22.63
CA ALA A 87 30.89 27.03 23.12
C ALA A 87 29.71 28.00 23.34
N GLU A 88 29.99 29.17 23.91
CA GLU A 88 29.01 30.17 24.32
C GLU A 88 28.56 31.09 23.16
N ASN A 89 29.44 31.41 22.21
CA ASN A 89 29.19 32.40 21.17
C ASN A 89 29.20 31.74 19.79
N LYS A 90 28.08 31.79 19.06
CA LYS A 90 27.93 31.24 17.71
C LYS A 90 27.16 32.19 16.82
N GLY A 91 27.33 32.06 15.50
CA GLY A 91 26.64 32.91 14.52
C GLY A 91 26.97 34.40 14.74
N GLN A 92 25.95 35.23 14.89
CA GLN A 92 26.10 36.67 15.06
C GLN A 92 26.96 37.05 16.28
N ASP A 93 26.83 36.32 17.39
CA ASP A 93 27.53 36.63 18.65
C ASP A 93 29.05 36.38 18.57
N ALA A 94 29.48 35.54 17.62
CA ALA A 94 30.89 35.20 17.41
C ALA A 94 31.62 36.15 16.45
N ILE A 95 30.94 37.12 15.82
CA ILE A 95 31.57 38.04 14.85
C ILE A 95 32.71 38.85 15.52
N GLY A 96 32.56 39.17 16.81
CA GLY A 96 33.56 39.88 17.62
C GLY A 96 34.74 39.03 18.12
N ALA A 97 34.82 37.73 17.77
CA ALA A 97 35.79 36.79 18.32
C ALA A 97 37.25 37.27 18.20
N GLY A 98 37.62 37.87 17.06
CA GLY A 98 38.97 38.40 16.88
C GLY A 98 39.37 39.46 17.91
N GLN A 99 38.47 40.40 18.22
CA GLN A 99 38.72 41.45 19.19
C GLN A 99 38.73 40.89 20.62
N HIS A 100 37.82 39.96 20.93
CA HIS A 100 37.77 39.29 22.23
C HIS A 100 39.08 38.54 22.51
N PHE A 101 39.55 37.76 21.54
CA PHE A 101 40.73 36.92 21.69
C PHE A 101 42.00 37.77 21.83
N GLU A 102 42.10 38.86 21.06
CA GLU A 102 43.20 39.82 21.16
C GLU A 102 43.27 40.46 22.57
N GLN A 103 42.13 40.92 23.09
CA GLN A 103 42.05 41.53 24.41
C GLN A 103 42.39 40.54 25.53
N PHE A 104 41.84 39.33 25.44
CA PHE A 104 42.11 38.29 26.44
C PHE A 104 43.57 37.86 26.43
N ALA A 105 44.18 37.67 25.26
CA ALA A 105 45.59 37.31 25.16
C ALA A 105 46.51 38.38 25.74
N ARG A 106 46.24 39.66 25.47
CA ARG A 106 46.99 40.77 26.09
C ARG A 106 46.88 40.77 27.61
N ALA A 107 45.67 40.56 28.13
CA ALA A 107 45.44 40.49 29.57
C ALA A 107 46.15 39.29 30.22
N ALA A 108 46.14 38.12 29.57
CA ALA A 108 46.81 36.91 30.06
C ALA A 108 48.34 37.08 30.13
N VAL A 109 48.95 37.68 29.10
CA VAL A 109 50.39 38.01 29.09
C VAL A 109 50.74 38.94 30.25
N GLN A 110 49.97 40.01 30.45
CA GLN A 110 50.21 40.99 31.51
C GLN A 110 50.06 40.38 32.91
N ARG A 111 49.01 39.57 33.12
CA ARG A 111 48.74 38.89 34.39
C ARG A 111 49.90 37.98 34.78
N ARG A 112 50.30 37.09 33.87
CA ARG A 112 51.40 36.13 34.12
C ARG A 112 52.73 36.82 34.35
N LEU A 113 53.00 37.91 33.64
CA LEU A 113 54.20 38.72 33.86
C LEU A 113 54.24 39.32 35.28
N GLN A 114 53.09 39.77 35.80
CA GLN A 114 52.97 40.37 37.14
C GLN A 114 52.99 39.32 38.27
N ASP A 115 52.22 38.24 38.12
CA ASP A 115 52.06 37.20 39.14
C ASP A 115 53.36 36.44 39.38
N ASP A 116 54.08 36.10 38.30
CA ASP A 116 55.33 35.32 38.37
C ASP A 116 56.57 36.19 38.60
N LYS A 117 56.39 37.51 38.74
CA LYS A 117 57.41 38.52 39.10
C LYS A 117 58.72 38.39 38.31
N PHE A 118 58.64 38.02 37.03
CA PHE A 118 59.83 37.89 36.19
C PHE A 118 60.53 39.25 36.02
N SER A 119 61.86 39.24 36.04
CA SER A 119 62.67 40.44 35.81
C SER A 119 63.86 40.14 34.90
N GLY A 120 64.40 41.19 34.26
CA GLY A 120 65.55 41.09 33.36
C GLY A 120 65.33 40.10 32.20
N ARG A 121 66.33 39.25 31.93
CA ARG A 121 66.35 38.33 30.78
C ARG A 121 65.23 37.29 30.80
N PHE A 122 64.74 36.86 31.97
CA PHE A 122 63.65 35.88 32.06
C PHE A 122 62.30 36.50 31.70
N ALA A 123 62.09 37.79 32.01
CA ALA A 123 60.93 38.53 31.52
C ALA A 123 60.97 38.70 29.99
N GLU A 124 62.14 38.99 29.41
CA GLU A 124 62.32 39.04 27.95
C GLU A 124 62.02 37.69 27.28
N MET A 125 62.51 36.59 27.87
CA MET A 125 62.26 35.23 27.37
C MET A 125 60.77 34.87 27.43
N PHE A 126 60.11 35.13 28.56
CA PHE A 126 58.67 34.94 28.69
C PHE A 126 57.91 35.76 27.64
N MET A 127 58.16 37.06 27.55
CA MET A 127 57.45 37.97 26.64
C MET A 127 57.57 37.54 25.17
N LYS A 128 58.76 37.11 24.73
CA LYS A 128 58.98 36.66 23.34
C LYS A 128 58.18 35.39 23.00
N GLN A 129 58.09 34.44 23.91
CA GLN A 129 57.34 33.20 23.67
C GLN A 129 55.82 33.41 23.86
N ALA A 130 55.44 34.21 24.86
CA ALA A 130 54.07 34.60 25.14
C ALA A 130 53.44 35.40 23.99
N SER A 131 54.20 36.28 23.32
CA SER A 131 53.71 37.04 22.16
C SER A 131 53.36 36.13 20.98
N GLY A 132 54.11 35.05 20.75
CA GLY A 132 53.80 34.07 19.71
C GLY A 132 52.51 33.30 20.00
N ALA A 133 52.34 32.85 21.25
CA ALA A 133 51.10 32.19 21.68
C ALA A 133 49.88 33.14 21.60
N ALA A 134 50.05 34.40 22.01
CA ALA A 134 49.02 35.43 21.92
C ALA A 134 48.61 35.75 20.47
N LEU A 135 49.58 35.81 19.55
CA LEU A 135 49.32 36.02 18.12
C LEU A 135 48.51 34.86 17.54
N HIS A 136 48.95 33.63 17.74
CA HIS A 136 48.22 32.45 17.25
C HIS A 136 46.81 32.33 17.82
N PHE A 137 46.62 32.67 19.09
CA PHE A 137 45.29 32.71 19.70
C PHE A 137 44.41 33.78 19.02
N THR A 138 44.95 34.98 18.80
CA THR A 138 44.22 36.05 18.09
C THR A 138 43.84 35.63 16.67
N GLU A 139 44.75 34.98 15.94
CA GLU A 139 44.48 34.44 14.59
C GLU A 139 43.35 33.41 14.60
N GLN A 140 43.31 32.52 15.61
CA GLN A 140 42.22 31.56 15.80
C GLN A 140 40.88 32.27 16.04
N GLY A 141 40.84 33.30 16.89
CA GLY A 141 39.63 34.09 17.13
C GLY A 141 39.14 34.80 15.86
N GLN A 142 40.05 35.39 15.09
CA GLN A 142 39.70 36.02 13.81
C GLN A 142 39.18 35.02 12.78
N ALA A 143 39.81 33.85 12.66
CA ALA A 143 39.37 32.78 11.76
C ALA A 143 37.97 32.27 12.15
N TYR A 144 37.75 32.05 13.46
CA TYR A 144 36.46 31.63 14.00
C TYR A 144 35.36 32.66 13.73
N GLY A 145 35.62 33.94 14.01
CA GLY A 145 34.66 35.02 13.74
C GLY A 145 34.29 35.13 12.27
N ARG A 146 35.27 34.99 11.34
CA ARG A 146 34.99 34.95 9.90
C ARG A 146 34.13 33.75 9.50
N GLN A 147 34.42 32.56 10.04
CA GLN A 147 33.65 31.34 9.77
C GLN A 147 32.21 31.48 10.25
N GLN A 148 32.01 31.92 11.49
CA GLN A 148 30.68 32.09 12.07
C GLN A 148 29.87 33.18 11.37
N LYS A 149 30.52 34.29 10.98
CA LYS A 149 29.90 35.33 10.16
C LYS A 149 29.37 34.77 8.83
N SER A 150 30.19 34.06 8.08
CA SER A 150 29.79 33.48 6.80
C SER A 150 28.62 32.49 6.94
N ALA A 151 28.66 31.62 7.95
CA ALA A 151 27.60 30.64 8.20
C ALA A 151 26.28 31.32 8.62
N TRP A 152 26.36 32.37 9.43
CA TRP A 152 25.19 33.16 9.83
C TRP A 152 24.57 33.89 8.64
N GLU A 153 25.38 34.60 7.84
CA GLU A 153 24.91 35.30 6.64
C GLU A 153 24.23 34.35 5.64
N GLU A 154 24.80 33.16 5.42
CA GLU A 154 24.20 32.13 4.58
C GLU A 154 22.86 31.63 5.13
N SER A 155 22.77 31.40 6.44
CA SER A 155 21.52 30.98 7.09
C SER A 155 20.42 32.04 7.00
N VAL A 156 20.76 33.31 7.20
CA VAL A 156 19.77 34.41 7.09
C VAL A 156 19.31 34.54 5.64
N LEU A 157 20.25 34.51 4.68
CA LEU A 157 19.93 34.55 3.26
C LEU A 157 18.98 33.41 2.86
N GLN A 158 19.24 32.19 3.31
CA GLN A 158 18.36 31.06 3.01
C GLN A 158 16.95 31.30 3.56
N GLY A 159 16.83 31.76 4.80
CA GLY A 159 15.54 32.09 5.42
C GLY A 159 14.77 33.17 4.66
N ASP A 160 15.44 34.27 4.32
CA ASP A 160 14.84 35.37 3.57
C ASP A 160 14.36 34.95 2.17
N MET A 161 15.14 34.10 1.48
CA MET A 161 14.78 33.55 0.17
C MET A 161 13.56 32.63 0.25
N GLU A 162 13.47 31.79 1.30
CA GLU A 162 12.32 30.91 1.52
C GLU A 162 11.06 31.69 1.88
N GLU A 163 11.16 32.73 2.71
CA GLU A 163 10.04 33.61 3.05
C GLU A 163 9.52 34.34 1.81
N PHE A 164 10.43 34.89 1.02
CA PHE A 164 10.07 35.53 -0.24
C PHE A 164 9.41 34.54 -1.22
N ARG A 165 9.92 33.31 -1.34
CA ARG A 165 9.29 32.29 -2.17
C ARG A 165 7.85 32.00 -1.76
N LYS A 166 7.57 31.91 -0.45
CA LYS A 166 6.21 31.72 0.06
C LYS A 166 5.31 32.91 -0.27
N LEU A 167 5.82 34.14 -0.13
CA LEU A 167 5.10 35.35 -0.51
C LEU A 167 4.72 35.33 -2.00
N VAL A 168 5.66 34.97 -2.88
CA VAL A 168 5.41 34.86 -4.32
C VAL A 168 4.36 33.80 -4.63
N ALA A 169 4.45 32.61 -4.02
CA ALA A 169 3.49 31.54 -4.25
C ALA A 169 2.05 31.91 -3.83
N GLN A 170 1.91 32.72 -2.76
CA GLN A 170 0.60 33.18 -2.26
C GLN A 170 0.02 34.35 -3.06
N ASN A 171 0.87 35.15 -3.70
CA ASN A 171 0.48 36.38 -4.38
C ASN A 171 0.94 36.37 -5.85
N TYR A 172 0.89 35.19 -6.48
CA TYR A 172 1.47 34.93 -7.80
C TYR A 172 0.89 35.82 -8.91
N ASP A 173 -0.31 36.35 -8.71
CA ASP A 173 -1.02 37.27 -9.60
C ASP A 173 -0.75 38.75 -9.29
N ASN A 174 -0.12 39.08 -8.15
CA ASN A 174 0.19 40.43 -7.72
C ASN A 174 1.65 40.80 -8.00
N GLN A 175 1.92 41.23 -9.22
CA GLN A 175 3.26 41.59 -9.68
C GLN A 175 3.89 42.74 -8.88
N GLU A 176 3.13 43.78 -8.55
CA GLU A 176 3.64 44.95 -7.84
C GLU A 176 4.18 44.58 -6.46
N LEU A 177 3.44 43.74 -5.72
CA LEU A 177 3.86 43.25 -4.41
C LEU A 177 5.12 42.38 -4.51
N ILE A 178 5.19 41.50 -5.52
CA ILE A 178 6.34 40.63 -5.74
C ILE A 178 7.59 41.46 -6.04
N GLU A 179 7.49 42.44 -6.94
CA GLU A 179 8.62 43.30 -7.32
C GLU A 179 9.10 44.14 -6.15
N PHE A 180 8.19 44.76 -5.40
CA PHE A 180 8.52 45.53 -4.20
C PHE A 180 9.31 44.69 -3.18
N ASN A 181 8.85 43.48 -2.87
CA ASN A 181 9.50 42.61 -1.90
C ASN A 181 10.81 42.02 -2.43
N ARG A 182 10.91 41.77 -3.73
CA ARG A 182 12.16 41.32 -4.37
C ARG A 182 13.24 42.39 -4.25
N ASP A 183 12.89 43.64 -4.52
CA ASP A 183 13.84 44.75 -4.49
C ASP A 183 14.28 45.05 -3.05
N ALA A 184 13.36 44.97 -2.08
CA ALA A 184 13.68 45.03 -0.66
C ALA A 184 14.62 43.89 -0.21
N LEU A 185 14.43 42.67 -0.73
CA LEU A 185 15.34 41.55 -0.48
C LEU A 185 16.74 41.80 -1.08
N ARG A 186 16.82 42.29 -2.32
CA ARG A 186 18.10 42.63 -2.96
C ARG A 186 18.89 43.65 -2.14
N GLN A 187 18.25 44.71 -1.65
CA GLN A 187 18.87 45.71 -0.79
C GLN A 187 19.41 45.11 0.52
N ARG A 188 18.65 44.20 1.15
CA ARG A 188 19.11 43.48 2.35
C ARG A 188 20.35 42.63 2.08
N ILE A 189 20.37 41.91 0.95
CA ILE A 189 21.50 41.09 0.52
C ILE A 189 22.76 41.95 0.31
N GLU A 190 22.62 43.10 -0.35
CA GLU A 190 23.73 44.04 -0.57
C GLU A 190 24.27 44.62 0.74
N GLY A 191 23.37 44.96 1.68
CA GLY A 191 23.76 45.46 3.00
C GLY A 191 24.48 44.42 3.86
N MET A 192 24.11 43.15 3.74
CA MET A 192 24.73 42.05 4.46
C MET A 192 26.10 41.68 3.88
N ARG A 193 26.25 41.74 2.55
CA ARG A 193 27.45 41.32 1.83
C ARG A 193 28.08 42.48 1.06
N PRO A 194 28.53 43.55 1.76
CA PRO A 194 29.05 44.73 1.11
C PRO A 194 30.32 44.41 0.31
N GLY A 195 30.36 44.87 -0.95
CA GLY A 195 31.50 44.68 -1.85
C GLY A 195 31.67 43.27 -2.44
N MET A 196 30.76 42.33 -2.16
CA MET A 196 30.75 41.01 -2.83
C MET A 196 30.00 41.04 -4.17
N ASP A 197 30.37 40.15 -5.10
CA ASP A 197 29.59 39.95 -6.33
C ASP A 197 28.34 39.10 -6.06
N ASN A 198 27.17 39.73 -6.17
CA ASN A 198 25.86 39.13 -5.93
C ASN A 198 25.10 38.76 -7.22
N ARG A 199 25.70 38.91 -8.42
CA ARG A 199 25.00 38.70 -9.69
C ARG A 199 24.38 37.31 -9.85
N ALA A 200 25.14 36.27 -9.50
CA ALA A 200 24.65 34.88 -9.58
C ALA A 200 23.51 34.61 -8.58
N LEU A 201 23.58 35.23 -7.39
CA LEU A 201 22.54 35.12 -6.38
C LEU A 201 21.23 35.80 -6.84
N PHE A 202 21.32 36.98 -7.43
CA PHE A 202 20.16 37.68 -7.97
C PHE A 202 19.54 36.98 -9.18
N SER A 203 20.35 36.41 -10.07
CA SER A 203 19.84 35.58 -11.17
C SER A 203 19.08 34.35 -10.65
N ARG A 204 19.59 33.70 -9.59
CA ARG A 204 18.87 32.60 -8.93
C ARG A 204 17.56 33.06 -8.31
N LEU A 205 17.55 34.22 -7.63
CA LEU A 205 16.33 34.81 -7.06
C LEU A 205 15.29 35.08 -8.15
N ASP A 206 15.68 35.68 -9.28
CA ASP A 206 14.77 35.96 -10.40
C ASP A 206 14.18 34.68 -10.99
N SER A 207 15.03 33.68 -11.24
CA SER A 207 14.60 32.37 -11.74
C SER A 207 13.62 31.68 -10.79
N GLN A 208 13.89 31.70 -9.48
CA GLN A 208 12.99 31.14 -8.47
C GLN A 208 11.67 31.91 -8.36
N THR A 209 11.71 33.24 -8.50
CA THR A 209 10.52 34.09 -8.52
C THR A 209 9.62 33.70 -9.70
N ALA A 210 10.18 33.65 -10.90
CA ALA A 210 9.49 33.26 -12.12
C ALA A 210 8.86 31.86 -11.99
N GLY A 211 9.63 30.88 -11.51
CA GLY A 211 9.14 29.52 -11.28
C GLY A 211 8.00 29.48 -10.28
N SER A 212 8.10 30.23 -9.17
CA SER A 212 7.08 30.24 -8.12
C SER A 212 5.77 30.91 -8.55
N ILE A 213 5.83 31.93 -9.42
CA ILE A 213 4.64 32.53 -10.03
C ILE A 213 3.89 31.48 -10.86
N ILE A 214 4.61 30.74 -11.70
CA ILE A 214 4.03 29.71 -12.57
C ILE A 214 3.47 28.55 -11.74
N GLU A 215 4.18 28.13 -10.69
CA GLU A 215 3.68 27.16 -9.71
C GLU A 215 2.38 27.64 -9.04
N GLY A 216 2.26 28.94 -8.74
CA GLY A 216 1.04 29.54 -8.19
C GLY A 216 -0.18 29.41 -9.09
N TYR A 217 -0.03 29.72 -10.39
CA TYR A 217 -1.10 29.51 -11.38
C TYR A 217 -1.48 28.04 -11.53
N LEU A 218 -0.48 27.14 -11.58
CA LEU A 218 -0.73 25.70 -11.66
C LEU A 218 -1.45 25.14 -10.43
N ALA A 219 -1.14 25.65 -9.24
CA ALA A 219 -1.82 25.24 -8.01
C ALA A 219 -3.32 25.62 -7.97
N HIS A 220 -3.73 26.59 -8.79
CA HIS A 220 -5.12 27.03 -8.95
C HIS A 220 -5.76 26.49 -10.23
N ASP A 221 -5.16 25.49 -10.87
CA ASP A 221 -5.61 24.87 -12.13
C ASP A 221 -5.72 25.86 -13.32
N ASP A 222 -5.10 27.05 -13.22
CA ASP A 222 -5.07 28.04 -14.28
C ASP A 222 -3.91 27.80 -15.26
N ILE A 223 -4.14 26.88 -16.20
CA ILE A 223 -3.17 26.54 -17.25
C ILE A 223 -2.87 27.72 -18.17
N SER A 224 -3.86 28.59 -18.43
CA SER A 224 -3.70 29.75 -19.31
C SER A 224 -2.81 30.80 -18.66
N GLY A 225 -3.06 31.12 -17.39
CA GLY A 225 -2.21 31.99 -16.58
C GLY A 225 -0.78 31.44 -16.46
N ALA A 226 -0.62 30.14 -16.21
CA ALA A 226 0.69 29.50 -16.14
C ALA A 226 1.48 29.60 -17.45
N ARG A 227 0.83 29.44 -18.62
CA ARG A 227 1.45 29.62 -19.93
C ARG A 227 1.83 31.08 -20.19
N GLY A 228 0.93 32.01 -19.87
CA GLY A 228 1.23 33.45 -19.99
C GLY A 228 2.40 33.89 -19.11
N ALA A 229 2.49 33.37 -17.88
CA ALA A 229 3.60 33.62 -16.98
C ALA A 229 4.92 32.98 -17.50
N LEU A 230 4.87 31.77 -18.06
CA LEU A 230 6.03 31.16 -18.71
C LEU A 230 6.55 32.03 -19.87
N ASP A 231 5.67 32.51 -20.75
CA ASP A 231 6.06 33.35 -21.87
C ASP A 231 6.70 34.66 -21.40
N LYS A 232 6.14 35.27 -20.36
CA LYS A 232 6.63 36.52 -19.77
C LYS A 232 7.98 36.37 -19.07
N TYR A 233 8.20 35.26 -18.35
CA TYR A 233 9.39 35.07 -17.52
C TYR A 233 10.40 34.06 -18.07
N ARG A 234 10.25 33.68 -19.35
CA ARG A 234 11.09 32.68 -20.02
C ARG A 234 12.58 32.97 -19.89
N ASP A 235 12.97 34.22 -20.10
CA ASP A 235 14.37 34.65 -20.03
C ASP A 235 14.96 34.51 -18.62
N LEU A 236 14.14 34.71 -17.58
CA LEU A 236 14.58 34.58 -16.18
C LEU A 236 14.71 33.12 -15.75
N LEU A 237 13.93 32.21 -16.34
CA LEU A 237 13.97 30.78 -16.04
C LEU A 237 15.23 30.11 -16.59
N GLY A 238 15.75 30.59 -17.72
CA GLY A 238 16.96 30.05 -18.35
C GLY A 238 16.86 28.53 -18.60
N GLY A 239 17.70 27.75 -17.93
CA GLY A 239 17.75 26.29 -18.09
C GLY A 239 16.50 25.54 -17.60
N GLU A 240 15.66 26.14 -16.75
CA GLU A 240 14.47 25.48 -16.19
C GLU A 240 13.24 25.55 -17.10
N VAL A 241 13.28 26.31 -18.21
CA VAL A 241 12.15 26.51 -19.14
C VAL A 241 11.53 25.17 -19.57
N ASN A 242 12.34 24.23 -20.04
CA ASN A 242 11.86 22.92 -20.52
C ASN A 242 11.16 22.12 -19.40
N ARG A 243 11.64 22.25 -18.16
CA ARG A 243 11.05 21.58 -17.00
C ARG A 243 9.69 22.18 -16.67
N VAL A 244 9.58 23.51 -16.71
CA VAL A 244 8.33 24.24 -16.46
C VAL A 244 7.30 23.95 -17.56
N GLU A 245 7.70 23.98 -18.83
CA GLU A 245 6.85 23.58 -19.97
C GLU A 245 6.27 22.18 -19.79
N ALA A 246 7.11 21.21 -19.41
CA ALA A 246 6.67 19.85 -19.13
C ALA A 246 5.70 19.76 -17.95
N SER A 247 5.91 20.56 -16.90
CA SER A 247 5.02 20.63 -15.73
C SER A 247 3.63 21.16 -16.10
N ILE A 248 3.57 22.24 -16.87
CA ILE A 248 2.32 22.83 -17.38
C ILE A 248 1.58 21.80 -18.26
N ALA A 249 2.28 21.15 -19.19
CA ALA A 249 1.68 20.14 -20.06
C ALA A 249 1.19 18.90 -19.29
N SER A 250 1.87 18.52 -18.21
CA SER A 250 1.44 17.43 -17.32
C SER A 250 0.16 17.80 -16.57
N HIS A 251 0.09 18.99 -15.96
CA HIS A 251 -1.10 19.48 -15.26
C HIS A 251 -2.30 19.61 -16.21
N ALA A 252 -2.11 20.16 -17.40
CA ALA A 252 -3.17 20.29 -18.39
C ALA A 252 -3.79 18.93 -18.76
N ARG A 253 -2.95 17.91 -18.99
CA ARG A 253 -3.42 16.53 -19.26
C ARG A 253 -4.13 15.91 -18.06
N ALA A 254 -3.65 16.16 -16.84
CA ALA A 254 -4.28 15.67 -15.63
C ALA A 254 -5.69 16.27 -15.45
N LEU A 255 -5.86 17.57 -15.70
CA LEU A 255 -7.16 18.24 -15.64
C LEU A 255 -8.12 17.75 -16.71
N GLU A 256 -7.66 17.60 -17.95
CA GLU A 256 -8.47 17.04 -19.02
C GLU A 256 -8.93 15.61 -18.70
N SER A 257 -8.05 14.78 -18.13
CA SER A 257 -8.41 13.42 -17.70
C SER A 257 -9.43 13.42 -16.58
N ARG A 258 -9.33 14.33 -15.61
CA ARG A 258 -10.31 14.47 -14.51
C ARG A 258 -11.66 14.90 -15.06
N ALA A 259 -11.69 15.93 -15.91
CA ALA A 259 -12.91 16.41 -16.54
C ALA A 259 -13.61 15.33 -17.38
N ARG A 260 -12.84 14.53 -18.14
CA ARG A 260 -13.38 13.38 -18.88
C ARG A 260 -13.98 12.32 -17.96
N ALA A 261 -13.30 11.99 -16.87
CA ALA A 261 -13.78 11.01 -15.89
C ALA A 261 -15.05 11.48 -15.18
N GLU A 262 -15.14 12.77 -14.83
CA GLU A 262 -16.35 13.36 -14.25
C GLU A 262 -17.52 13.37 -15.24
N ALA A 263 -17.27 13.75 -16.49
CA ALA A 263 -18.28 13.69 -17.55
C ALA A 263 -18.77 12.26 -17.81
N GLU A 264 -17.88 11.27 -17.77
CA GLU A 264 -18.25 9.85 -17.91
C GLU A 264 -19.09 9.36 -16.73
N ARG A 265 -18.74 9.75 -15.49
CA ARG A 265 -19.55 9.44 -14.30
C ARG A 265 -20.94 10.08 -14.38
N ALA A 266 -21.03 11.36 -14.71
CA ALA A 266 -22.32 12.04 -14.84
C ALA A 266 -23.21 11.40 -15.92
N ARG A 267 -22.62 10.95 -17.03
CA ARG A 267 -23.33 10.18 -18.07
C ARG A 267 -23.81 8.83 -17.55
N ALA A 268 -22.96 8.08 -16.84
CA ALA A 268 -23.33 6.79 -16.27
C ALA A 268 -24.46 6.90 -15.21
N GLU A 269 -24.43 7.95 -14.39
CA GLU A 269 -25.49 8.27 -13.43
C GLU A 269 -26.81 8.61 -14.14
N ALA A 270 -26.76 9.43 -15.20
CA ALA A 270 -27.95 9.76 -16.00
C ALA A 270 -28.57 8.52 -16.64
N VAL A 271 -27.74 7.62 -17.19
CA VAL A 271 -28.17 6.33 -17.76
C VAL A 271 -28.84 5.47 -16.70
N THR A 272 -28.22 5.33 -15.53
CA THR A 272 -28.78 4.55 -14.41
C THR A 272 -30.12 5.10 -13.95
N ASN A 273 -30.23 6.42 -13.76
CA ASN A 273 -31.46 7.07 -13.34
C ASN A 273 -32.59 6.89 -14.36
N ARG A 274 -32.27 7.00 -15.66
CA ARG A 274 -33.24 6.81 -16.74
C ARG A 274 -33.78 5.39 -16.77
N VAL A 275 -32.91 4.37 -16.65
CA VAL A 275 -33.35 2.97 -16.56
C VAL A 275 -34.18 2.75 -15.30
N GLY A 276 -33.74 3.26 -14.14
CA GLY A 276 -34.48 3.15 -12.88
C GLY A 276 -35.90 3.73 -12.98
N GLN A 277 -36.07 4.86 -13.67
CA GLN A 277 -37.39 5.43 -13.95
C GLN A 277 -38.24 4.49 -14.83
N TRP A 278 -37.68 3.92 -15.90
CA TRP A 278 -38.42 2.97 -16.75
C TRP A 278 -38.86 1.72 -15.99
N ILE A 279 -37.98 1.19 -15.13
CA ILE A 279 -38.29 0.05 -14.27
C ILE A 279 -39.43 0.38 -13.31
N ALA A 280 -39.46 1.60 -12.75
CA ALA A 280 -40.53 2.05 -11.86
C ALA A 280 -41.87 2.26 -12.60
N GLU A 281 -41.85 2.85 -13.79
CA GLU A 281 -43.06 3.12 -14.60
C GLU A 281 -43.71 1.85 -15.13
N THR A 282 -42.92 0.83 -15.40
CA THR A 282 -43.42 -0.47 -15.88
C THR A 282 -43.84 -1.42 -14.74
N LYS A 283 -43.71 -0.97 -13.49
CA LYS A 283 -44.08 -1.75 -12.30
C LYS A 283 -45.59 -1.96 -12.26
N GLY A 284 -46.01 -3.21 -12.41
CA GLY A 284 -47.43 -3.61 -12.40
C GLY A 284 -47.93 -4.18 -13.72
N LEU A 285 -47.16 -4.03 -14.81
CA LEU A 285 -47.40 -4.77 -16.04
C LEU A 285 -47.12 -6.26 -15.84
N ALA A 286 -47.75 -7.12 -16.64
CA ALA A 286 -47.40 -8.53 -16.68
C ALA A 286 -45.94 -8.70 -17.16
N PRO A 287 -45.21 -9.77 -16.75
CA PRO A 287 -43.79 -9.92 -17.07
C PRO A 287 -43.44 -9.80 -18.56
N GLU A 288 -44.26 -10.38 -19.43
CA GLU A 288 -44.07 -10.34 -20.89
C GLU A 288 -44.31 -8.93 -21.46
N GLU A 289 -45.37 -8.27 -21.01
CA GLU A 289 -45.72 -6.89 -21.41
C GLU A 289 -44.65 -5.90 -20.94
N ARG A 290 -44.17 -6.07 -19.70
CA ARG A 290 -43.08 -5.27 -19.14
C ARG A 290 -41.80 -5.41 -19.94
N THR A 291 -41.44 -6.64 -20.29
CA THR A 291 -40.26 -6.93 -21.10
C THR A 291 -40.39 -6.24 -22.46
N ALA A 292 -41.51 -6.42 -23.16
CA ALA A 292 -41.76 -5.80 -24.46
C ALA A 292 -41.70 -4.26 -24.41
N GLU A 293 -42.31 -3.65 -23.39
CA GLU A 293 -42.30 -2.20 -23.18
C GLU A 293 -40.87 -1.66 -22.96
N LEU A 294 -40.06 -2.31 -22.12
CA LEU A 294 -38.68 -1.90 -21.88
C LEU A 294 -37.81 -2.03 -23.15
N TYR A 295 -37.99 -3.09 -23.93
CA TYR A 295 -37.29 -3.24 -25.21
C TYR A 295 -37.74 -2.21 -26.24
N SER A 296 -39.04 -1.89 -26.31
CA SER A 296 -39.56 -0.82 -27.18
C SER A 296 -38.93 0.54 -26.85
N ARG A 297 -38.75 0.85 -25.56
CA ARG A 297 -38.07 2.08 -25.12
C ARG A 297 -36.58 2.08 -25.49
N LEU A 298 -35.90 0.94 -25.41
CA LEU A 298 -34.52 0.79 -25.84
C LEU A 298 -34.36 1.03 -27.35
N ASP A 299 -35.29 0.51 -28.16
CA ASP A 299 -35.27 0.69 -29.62
C ASP A 299 -35.37 2.16 -30.05
N GLY A 300 -36.02 2.99 -29.23
CA GLY A 300 -36.12 4.44 -29.42
C GLY A 300 -34.83 5.23 -29.16
N ILE A 301 -33.77 4.62 -28.61
CA ILE A 301 -32.49 5.32 -28.31
C ILE A 301 -31.62 5.36 -29.56
N ALA A 302 -31.31 6.55 -30.09
CA ALA A 302 -30.50 6.71 -31.30
C ALA A 302 -29.02 6.33 -31.10
N ASP A 303 -28.41 6.67 -29.96
CA ASP A 303 -27.01 6.37 -29.68
C ASP A 303 -26.82 4.88 -29.35
N MET A 304 -26.05 4.16 -30.17
CA MET A 304 -25.83 2.71 -30.01
C MET A 304 -25.09 2.35 -28.71
N LYS A 305 -24.18 3.20 -28.24
CA LYS A 305 -23.41 2.96 -27.02
C LYS A 305 -24.30 3.16 -25.79
N GLU A 306 -25.09 4.23 -25.77
CA GLU A 306 -26.09 4.47 -24.73
C GLU A 306 -27.13 3.34 -24.70
N ARG A 307 -27.64 2.93 -25.88
CA ARG A 307 -28.59 1.82 -26.01
C ARG A 307 -28.02 0.53 -25.43
N ALA A 308 -26.77 0.18 -25.76
CA ALA A 308 -26.14 -1.04 -25.25
C ALA A 308 -25.94 -1.00 -23.72
N GLN A 309 -25.54 0.15 -23.17
CA GLN A 309 -25.41 0.34 -21.72
C GLN A 309 -26.76 0.20 -21.01
N MET A 310 -27.79 0.87 -21.51
CA MET A 310 -29.15 0.78 -20.97
C MET A 310 -29.73 -0.63 -21.08
N ALA A 311 -29.51 -1.30 -22.21
CA ALA A 311 -29.94 -2.69 -22.41
C ALA A 311 -29.28 -3.64 -21.40
N GLY A 312 -28.00 -3.43 -21.08
CA GLY A 312 -27.32 -4.19 -20.03
C GLY A 312 -28.01 -4.06 -18.67
N LEU A 313 -28.36 -2.84 -18.26
CA LEU A 313 -29.05 -2.56 -17.00
C LEU A 313 -30.49 -3.13 -16.99
N VAL A 314 -31.24 -2.94 -18.07
CA VAL A 314 -32.59 -3.50 -18.23
C VAL A 314 -32.55 -5.02 -18.11
N ASN A 315 -31.61 -5.68 -18.79
CA ASN A 315 -31.47 -7.12 -18.75
C ASN A 315 -31.08 -7.63 -17.36
N SER A 316 -30.21 -6.92 -16.64
CA SER A 316 -29.86 -7.30 -15.27
C SER A 316 -31.05 -7.22 -14.31
N GLU A 317 -31.88 -6.19 -14.44
CA GLU A 317 -33.07 -6.02 -13.61
C GLU A 317 -34.14 -7.07 -13.94
N LEU A 318 -34.44 -7.29 -15.22
CA LEU A 318 -35.38 -8.34 -15.65
C LEU A 318 -34.92 -9.73 -15.19
N ALA A 319 -33.62 -10.02 -15.27
CA ALA A 319 -33.07 -11.28 -14.78
C ALA A 319 -33.12 -11.41 -13.25
N PHE A 320 -33.01 -10.30 -12.50
CA PHE A 320 -33.17 -10.29 -11.05
C PHE A 320 -34.62 -10.54 -10.64
N GLU A 321 -35.57 -9.85 -11.27
CA GLU A 321 -37.00 -10.04 -11.02
C GLU A 321 -37.46 -11.46 -11.35
N LYS A 322 -37.06 -11.98 -12.52
CA LYS A 322 -37.35 -13.36 -12.90
C LYS A 322 -36.85 -14.35 -11.85
N ARG A 323 -35.60 -14.21 -11.38
CA ARG A 323 -35.03 -15.08 -10.35
C ARG A 323 -35.85 -15.04 -9.06
N ARG A 324 -36.29 -13.86 -8.62
CA ARG A 324 -37.11 -13.71 -7.42
C ARG A 324 -38.48 -14.37 -7.60
N ASP A 325 -39.10 -14.20 -8.76
CA ASP A 325 -40.42 -14.77 -9.04
C ASP A 325 -40.35 -16.31 -9.17
N ASP A 326 -39.33 -16.84 -9.85
CA ASP A 326 -39.02 -18.28 -9.94
C ASP A 326 -38.76 -18.87 -8.54
N ALA A 327 -38.00 -18.17 -7.69
CA ALA A 327 -37.76 -18.58 -6.31
C ALA A 327 -39.05 -18.69 -5.51
N LYS A 328 -39.94 -17.69 -5.63
CA LYS A 328 -41.22 -17.68 -4.95
C LYS A 328 -42.10 -18.84 -5.38
N VAL A 329 -42.21 -19.08 -6.69
CA VAL A 329 -43.03 -20.18 -7.23
C VAL A 329 -42.53 -21.53 -6.71
N MET A 330 -41.22 -21.78 -6.75
CA MET A 330 -40.67 -23.04 -6.29
C MET A 330 -40.69 -23.19 -4.77
N GLY A 331 -40.51 -22.11 -4.00
CA GLY A 331 -40.67 -22.11 -2.55
C GLY A 331 -42.09 -22.50 -2.13
N GLU A 332 -43.11 -21.86 -2.71
CA GLU A 332 -44.52 -22.19 -2.47
C GLU A 332 -44.85 -23.64 -2.84
N ALA A 333 -44.38 -24.10 -4.01
CA ALA A 333 -44.60 -25.47 -4.46
C ALA A 333 -43.91 -26.49 -3.53
N TYR A 334 -42.67 -26.20 -3.13
CA TYR A 334 -41.87 -27.02 -2.23
C TYR A 334 -42.56 -27.22 -0.88
N GLU A 335 -43.05 -26.14 -0.26
CA GLU A 335 -43.75 -26.20 1.02
C GLU A 335 -45.03 -27.04 0.96
N LEU A 336 -45.82 -26.86 -0.11
CA LEU A 336 -47.03 -27.66 -0.33
C LEU A 336 -46.69 -29.16 -0.42
N VAL A 337 -45.76 -29.53 -1.30
CA VAL A 337 -45.38 -30.94 -1.52
C VAL A 337 -44.80 -31.56 -0.25
N GLN A 338 -43.96 -30.84 0.50
CA GLN A 338 -43.41 -31.34 1.76
C GLN A 338 -44.50 -31.57 2.80
N ALA A 339 -45.44 -30.63 2.97
CA ALA A 339 -46.55 -30.79 3.91
C ALA A 339 -47.44 -31.99 3.55
N GLY A 340 -47.74 -32.18 2.26
CA GLY A 340 -48.52 -33.33 1.77
C GLY A 340 -47.82 -34.66 2.03
N LYS A 341 -46.52 -34.75 1.73
CA LYS A 341 -45.72 -35.96 1.92
C LYS A 341 -45.58 -36.30 3.41
N GLN A 342 -45.36 -35.30 4.27
CA GLN A 342 -45.29 -35.49 5.73
C GLN A 342 -46.62 -35.95 6.33
N ALA A 343 -47.74 -35.45 5.81
CA ALA A 343 -49.07 -35.87 6.25
C ALA A 343 -49.52 -37.22 5.67
N GLY A 344 -48.76 -37.81 4.73
CA GLY A 344 -49.12 -39.07 4.08
C GLY A 344 -50.41 -38.98 3.26
N GLU A 345 -50.66 -37.83 2.64
CA GLU A 345 -51.94 -37.57 1.95
C GLU A 345 -52.12 -38.44 0.70
N SER A 346 -53.36 -38.88 0.44
CA SER A 346 -53.67 -39.47 -0.87
C SER A 346 -53.64 -38.38 -1.95
N PRO A 347 -53.43 -38.73 -3.23
CA PRO A 347 -53.42 -37.74 -4.33
C PRO A 347 -54.68 -36.87 -4.39
N LEU A 348 -55.84 -37.41 -4.03
CA LEU A 348 -57.10 -36.66 -4.00
C LEU A 348 -57.12 -35.60 -2.89
N VAL A 349 -56.67 -35.96 -1.68
CA VAL A 349 -56.60 -35.05 -0.52
C VAL A 349 -55.58 -33.95 -0.79
N PHE A 350 -54.41 -34.32 -1.32
CA PHE A 350 -53.38 -33.36 -1.69
C PHE A 350 -53.90 -32.36 -2.75
N ARG A 351 -54.62 -32.83 -3.77
CA ARG A 351 -55.22 -31.94 -4.77
C ARG A 351 -56.19 -30.94 -4.14
N GLN A 352 -56.99 -31.34 -3.16
CA GLN A 352 -57.88 -30.41 -2.44
C GLN A 352 -57.10 -29.36 -1.66
N ARG A 353 -56.00 -29.74 -0.98
CA ARG A 353 -55.08 -28.81 -0.30
C ARG A 353 -54.47 -27.78 -1.26
N VAL A 354 -53.98 -28.24 -2.41
CA VAL A 354 -53.39 -27.33 -3.41
C VAL A 354 -54.44 -26.35 -3.94
N LEU A 355 -55.65 -26.81 -4.23
CA LEU A 355 -56.74 -25.96 -4.72
C LEU A 355 -57.22 -24.94 -3.69
N SER A 356 -57.20 -25.27 -2.40
CA SER A 356 -57.56 -24.36 -1.30
C SER A 356 -56.41 -23.46 -0.83
N SER A 357 -55.18 -23.70 -1.31
CA SER A 357 -54.02 -22.89 -0.94
C SER A 357 -54.03 -21.50 -1.58
N SER A 358 -53.35 -20.56 -0.93
CA SER A 358 -53.09 -19.21 -1.45
C SER A 358 -51.88 -19.14 -2.39
N ALA A 359 -51.29 -20.28 -2.76
CA ALA A 359 -50.13 -20.33 -3.64
C ALA A 359 -50.48 -19.88 -5.06
N SER A 360 -49.48 -19.37 -5.79
CA SER A 360 -49.62 -18.97 -7.19
C SER A 360 -50.08 -20.14 -8.06
N GLU A 361 -50.73 -19.85 -9.20
CA GLU A 361 -51.18 -20.89 -10.14
C GLU A 361 -50.00 -21.75 -10.64
N ALA A 362 -48.87 -21.11 -10.93
CA ALA A 362 -47.64 -21.80 -11.30
C ALA A 362 -47.13 -22.73 -10.19
N ALA A 363 -47.12 -22.27 -8.93
CA ALA A 363 -46.70 -23.10 -7.80
C ALA A 363 -47.65 -24.28 -7.57
N ARG A 364 -48.96 -24.05 -7.68
CA ARG A 364 -49.97 -25.12 -7.57
C ARG A 364 -49.80 -26.17 -8.65
N LYS A 365 -49.55 -25.76 -9.90
CA LYS A 365 -49.27 -26.68 -11.01
C LYS A 365 -48.00 -27.49 -10.74
N GLN A 366 -46.89 -26.83 -10.40
CA GLN A 366 -45.62 -27.48 -10.09
C GLN A 366 -45.76 -28.48 -8.93
N ALA A 367 -46.49 -28.13 -7.87
CA ALA A 367 -46.72 -29.00 -6.72
C ALA A 367 -47.52 -30.26 -7.09
N LEU A 368 -48.54 -30.14 -7.94
CA LEU A 368 -49.32 -31.29 -8.41
C LEU A 368 -48.50 -32.20 -9.33
N GLU A 369 -47.73 -31.64 -10.26
CA GLU A 369 -46.85 -32.42 -11.14
C GLU A 369 -45.83 -33.23 -10.33
N ASP A 370 -45.23 -32.64 -9.30
CA ASP A 370 -44.29 -33.33 -8.41
C ASP A 370 -44.97 -34.42 -7.57
N TYR A 371 -46.04 -34.07 -6.87
CA TYR A 371 -46.69 -34.98 -5.92
C TYR A 371 -47.28 -36.22 -6.61
N ASN A 372 -47.81 -36.05 -7.83
CA ASN A 372 -48.36 -37.14 -8.63
C ASN A 372 -47.28 -37.97 -9.36
N GLY A 373 -46.00 -37.59 -9.25
CA GLY A 373 -44.88 -38.28 -9.91
C GLY A 373 -44.79 -38.03 -11.42
N GLU A 374 -45.41 -36.96 -11.91
CA GLU A 374 -45.29 -36.51 -13.30
C GLU A 374 -43.95 -35.82 -13.54
N LEU A 375 -43.48 -35.04 -12.55
CA LEU A 375 -42.12 -34.51 -12.53
C LEU A 375 -41.14 -35.59 -12.03
N LYS A 376 -40.42 -36.21 -12.97
CA LYS A 376 -39.50 -37.31 -12.69
C LYS A 376 -38.05 -36.88 -12.67
N THR A 377 -37.27 -37.55 -11.83
CA THR A 377 -35.81 -37.53 -11.90
C THR A 377 -35.34 -38.03 -13.27
N ASN A 378 -34.46 -37.27 -13.92
CA ASN A 378 -33.85 -37.60 -15.20
C ASN A 378 -32.39 -37.11 -15.21
N GLU A 379 -31.64 -37.46 -16.24
CA GLU A 379 -30.22 -37.10 -16.34
C GLU A 379 -29.99 -35.57 -16.27
N LEU A 380 -30.85 -34.77 -16.92
CA LEU A 380 -30.72 -33.31 -16.95
C LEU A 380 -30.91 -32.67 -15.57
N ASN A 381 -31.94 -33.07 -14.82
CA ASN A 381 -32.17 -32.48 -13.49
C ASN A 381 -31.25 -33.08 -12.41
N MET A 382 -30.72 -34.31 -12.59
CA MET A 382 -29.63 -34.82 -11.76
C MET A 382 -28.33 -34.05 -12.00
N ARG A 383 -28.01 -33.75 -13.26
CA ARG A 383 -26.89 -32.87 -13.64
C ARG A 383 -27.06 -31.49 -13.03
N ALA A 384 -28.28 -30.94 -13.06
CA ALA A 384 -28.57 -29.65 -12.45
C ALA A 384 -28.31 -29.64 -10.93
N LEU A 385 -28.66 -30.72 -10.22
CA LEU A 385 -28.35 -30.87 -8.79
C LEU A 385 -26.84 -30.86 -8.53
N ASP A 386 -26.04 -31.56 -9.35
CA ASP A 386 -24.57 -31.54 -9.28
C ASP A 386 -24.00 -30.12 -9.49
N ASP A 387 -24.50 -29.42 -10.52
CA ASP A 387 -24.09 -28.06 -10.82
C ASP A 387 -24.46 -27.09 -9.69
N LEU A 388 -25.66 -27.24 -9.10
CA LEU A 388 -26.11 -26.40 -7.99
C LEU A 388 -25.23 -26.59 -6.75
N ARG A 389 -24.94 -27.84 -6.37
CA ARG A 389 -24.04 -28.13 -5.24
C ARG A 389 -22.62 -27.62 -5.49
N THR A 390 -22.14 -27.71 -6.73
CA THR A 390 -20.86 -27.11 -7.13
C THR A 390 -20.86 -25.59 -6.98
N GLN A 391 -21.97 -24.92 -7.34
CA GLN A 391 -22.11 -23.48 -7.15
C GLN A 391 -22.12 -23.11 -5.66
N ILE A 392 -22.83 -23.87 -4.82
CA ILE A 392 -22.84 -23.69 -3.37
C ILE A 392 -21.41 -23.74 -2.81
N ASP A 393 -20.62 -24.77 -3.13
CA ASP A 393 -19.23 -24.89 -2.68
C ASP A 393 -18.35 -23.71 -3.11
N THR A 394 -18.48 -23.31 -4.37
CA THR A 394 -17.67 -22.26 -4.99
C THR A 394 -17.96 -20.93 -4.32
N ARG A 395 -19.24 -20.59 -4.19
CA ARG A 395 -19.72 -19.34 -3.59
C ARG A 395 -19.42 -19.24 -2.10
N GLN A 396 -19.55 -20.35 -1.37
CA GLN A 396 -19.09 -20.44 0.01
C GLN A 396 -17.60 -20.12 0.15
N THR A 397 -16.77 -20.61 -0.78
CA THR A 397 -15.30 -20.39 -0.76
C THR A 397 -14.92 -18.96 -1.12
N LEU A 398 -15.70 -18.30 -1.99
CA LEU A 398 -15.49 -16.91 -2.39
C LEU A 398 -16.01 -15.88 -1.37
N GLY A 399 -16.68 -16.31 -0.30
CA GLY A 399 -17.24 -15.43 0.73
C GLY A 399 -18.58 -14.78 0.35
N ASP A 400 -19.29 -15.34 -0.63
CA ASP A 400 -20.60 -14.89 -1.10
C ASP A 400 -21.55 -16.09 -1.18
N PRO A 401 -21.98 -16.67 -0.04
CA PRO A 401 -22.73 -17.91 -0.01
C PRO A 401 -24.10 -17.78 -0.70
N MET A 402 -24.55 -18.86 -1.36
CA MET A 402 -25.87 -18.90 -1.98
C MET A 402 -26.98 -18.77 -0.93
N THR A 403 -28.08 -18.13 -1.32
CA THR A 403 -29.30 -18.04 -0.53
C THR A 403 -30.28 -19.17 -0.88
N ARG A 404 -31.25 -19.43 -0.01
CA ARG A 404 -32.34 -20.38 -0.28
C ARG A 404 -33.15 -19.98 -1.51
N ASP A 405 -33.41 -18.68 -1.69
CA ASP A 405 -34.13 -18.16 -2.86
C ASP A 405 -33.39 -18.47 -4.16
N GLU A 406 -32.06 -18.33 -4.18
CA GLU A 406 -31.27 -18.70 -5.36
C GLU A 406 -31.30 -20.20 -5.64
N VAL A 407 -31.35 -21.04 -4.60
CA VAL A 407 -31.57 -22.50 -4.74
C VAL A 407 -32.96 -22.78 -5.32
N TYR A 408 -34.00 -22.12 -4.82
CA TYR A 408 -35.37 -22.27 -5.34
C TYR A 408 -35.48 -21.82 -6.79
N ALA A 409 -34.94 -20.66 -7.14
CA ALA A 409 -34.94 -20.15 -8.51
C ALA A 409 -34.23 -21.12 -9.47
N PHE A 410 -33.06 -21.62 -9.06
CA PHE A 410 -32.31 -22.59 -9.85
C PHE A 410 -33.09 -23.91 -10.02
N ALA A 411 -33.72 -24.39 -8.95
CA ALA A 411 -34.51 -25.61 -8.98
C ALA A 411 -35.74 -25.49 -9.90
N TYR A 412 -36.40 -24.33 -9.91
CA TYR A 412 -37.51 -24.05 -10.80
C TYR A 412 -37.08 -24.08 -12.28
N ASP A 413 -36.06 -23.28 -12.61
CA ASP A 413 -35.54 -23.12 -13.99
C ASP A 413 -35.09 -24.48 -14.57
N ARG A 414 -34.53 -25.36 -13.73
CA ARG A 414 -34.02 -26.67 -14.13
C ARG A 414 -35.01 -27.81 -13.95
N ARG A 415 -36.28 -27.53 -13.61
CA ARG A 415 -37.33 -28.54 -13.42
C ARG A 415 -36.88 -29.67 -12.47
N MET A 416 -36.21 -29.28 -11.38
CA MET A 416 -35.81 -30.21 -10.32
C MET A 416 -37.03 -30.64 -9.51
N THR A 417 -37.04 -31.89 -9.05
CA THR A 417 -38.06 -32.37 -8.11
C THR A 417 -37.85 -31.74 -6.74
N THR A 418 -38.90 -31.64 -5.94
CA THR A 418 -38.89 -31.20 -4.53
C THR A 418 -37.93 -32.06 -3.70
N GLU A 419 -37.76 -33.34 -4.05
CA GLU A 419 -36.75 -34.19 -3.39
C GLU A 419 -35.31 -33.74 -3.74
N GLN A 420 -35.03 -33.45 -5.02
CA GLN A 420 -33.74 -32.90 -5.43
C GLN A 420 -33.50 -31.51 -4.83
N THR A 421 -34.52 -30.67 -4.76
CA THR A 421 -34.47 -29.35 -4.10
C THR A 421 -34.21 -29.50 -2.61
N ASN A 422 -34.88 -30.42 -1.91
CA ASN A 422 -34.60 -30.72 -0.51
C ASN A 422 -33.14 -31.16 -0.34
N LYS A 423 -32.64 -32.06 -1.20
CA LYS A 423 -31.24 -32.49 -1.22
C LYS A 423 -30.25 -31.34 -1.43
N ALA A 424 -30.61 -30.30 -2.18
CA ALA A 424 -29.80 -29.11 -2.37
C ALA A 424 -29.87 -28.16 -1.17
N LEU A 425 -31.05 -27.98 -0.56
CA LEU A 425 -31.24 -27.16 0.64
C LEU A 425 -30.55 -27.76 1.85
N THR A 426 -30.67 -29.07 2.09
CA THR A 426 -29.88 -29.77 3.11
C THR A 426 -28.39 -29.62 2.86
N TYR A 427 -27.96 -29.70 1.59
CA TYR A 427 -26.55 -29.48 1.25
C TYR A 427 -26.09 -28.05 1.54
N LEU A 428 -26.94 -27.05 1.30
CA LEU A 428 -26.70 -25.64 1.62
C LEU A 428 -26.58 -25.42 3.13
N ASP A 429 -27.52 -25.96 3.90
CA ASP A 429 -27.63 -25.73 5.35
C ASP A 429 -26.53 -26.51 6.12
N ASP A 430 -26.31 -27.78 5.78
CA ASP A 430 -25.44 -28.69 6.54
C ASP A 430 -24.05 -28.88 5.90
N GLY A 431 -23.84 -28.44 4.65
CA GLY A 431 -22.59 -28.65 3.92
C GLY A 431 -22.35 -30.13 3.54
N GLY A 432 -23.21 -30.72 2.72
CA GLY A 432 -23.08 -32.13 2.33
C GLY A 432 -23.14 -33.09 3.53
N ASN A 433 -22.17 -33.99 3.70
CA ASN A 433 -22.10 -34.89 4.87
C ASN A 433 -21.66 -34.12 6.15
N ALA A 434 -22.53 -33.25 6.68
CA ALA A 434 -22.30 -32.39 7.85
C ALA A 434 -21.01 -31.53 7.77
N GLY A 435 -20.78 -30.90 6.62
CA GLY A 435 -19.65 -30.03 6.30
C GLY A 435 -18.44 -30.76 5.71
N GLN A 436 -18.42 -32.11 5.75
CA GLN A 436 -17.21 -32.88 5.45
C GLN A 436 -17.06 -33.27 3.97
N LEU A 437 -18.16 -33.56 3.27
CA LEU A 437 -18.13 -34.01 1.87
C LEU A 437 -18.64 -32.92 0.94
N ARG A 438 -17.71 -32.34 0.17
CA ARG A 438 -18.00 -31.35 -0.87
C ARG A 438 -18.19 -31.98 -2.25
N GLN A 439 -19.11 -31.45 -3.04
CA GLN A 439 -19.36 -31.84 -4.43
C GLN A 439 -18.13 -31.61 -5.29
N THR A 440 -17.49 -30.45 -5.13
CA THR A 440 -16.22 -30.09 -5.77
C THR A 440 -15.12 -31.10 -5.48
N SER A 441 -14.99 -31.59 -4.24
CA SER A 441 -13.99 -32.60 -3.88
C SER A 441 -14.24 -33.97 -4.52
N VAL A 442 -15.50 -34.37 -4.70
CA VAL A 442 -15.85 -35.61 -5.44
C VAL A 442 -15.52 -35.46 -6.93
N ASN A 443 -15.84 -34.32 -7.51
CA ASN A 443 -15.59 -34.03 -8.93
C ASN A 443 -14.07 -33.99 -9.20
N GLU A 444 -13.29 -33.35 -8.33
CA GLU A 444 -11.82 -33.34 -8.39
C GLU A 444 -11.23 -34.74 -8.26
N ALA A 445 -11.75 -35.56 -7.34
CA ALA A 445 -11.30 -36.94 -7.17
C ALA A 445 -11.54 -37.78 -8.42
N PHE A 446 -12.70 -37.63 -9.08
CA PHE A 446 -12.99 -38.29 -10.35
C PHE A 446 -12.01 -37.88 -11.45
N LEU A 447 -11.79 -36.58 -11.63
CA LEU A 447 -10.91 -36.06 -12.69
C LEU A 447 -9.44 -36.42 -12.43
N THR A 448 -9.03 -36.53 -11.16
CA THR A 448 -7.69 -37.02 -10.80
C THR A 448 -7.50 -38.49 -11.20
N LEU A 449 -8.54 -39.31 -11.03
CA LEU A 449 -8.51 -40.73 -11.42
C LEU A 449 -8.67 -40.95 -12.93
N ASN A 450 -9.25 -39.97 -13.64
CA ASN A 450 -9.55 -40.06 -15.07
C ASN A 450 -9.08 -38.78 -15.79
N PRO A 451 -7.75 -38.60 -15.99
CA PRO A 451 -7.18 -37.35 -16.47
C PRO A 451 -7.55 -37.00 -17.92
N ASP A 452 -8.07 -37.95 -18.70
CA ASP A 452 -8.60 -37.75 -20.05
C ASP A 452 -10.02 -37.17 -20.06
N LYS A 453 -10.69 -37.13 -18.91
CA LYS A 453 -12.08 -36.68 -18.76
C LYS A 453 -12.18 -35.21 -18.34
N LYS A 454 -13.33 -34.61 -18.65
CA LYS A 454 -13.70 -33.24 -18.29
C LYS A 454 -14.82 -33.23 -17.26
N LYS A 455 -15.12 -32.07 -16.68
CA LYS A 455 -16.23 -31.90 -15.72
C LYS A 455 -17.55 -32.47 -16.27
N ALA A 456 -17.83 -32.25 -17.55
CA ALA A 456 -19.02 -32.76 -18.24
C ALA A 456 -19.15 -34.30 -18.21
N ASP A 457 -18.03 -35.02 -18.04
CA ASP A 457 -17.99 -36.49 -18.02
C ASP A 457 -18.13 -37.09 -16.61
N VAL A 458 -18.11 -36.25 -15.57
CA VAL A 458 -18.35 -36.71 -14.19
C VAL A 458 -19.79 -37.25 -14.11
N PRO A 459 -20.02 -38.49 -13.69
CA PRO A 459 -21.37 -39.03 -13.61
C PRO A 459 -22.21 -38.29 -12.55
N GLU A 460 -23.44 -37.95 -12.92
CA GLU A 460 -24.39 -37.19 -12.10
C GLU A 460 -24.81 -37.91 -10.80
N TRP A 461 -24.73 -39.24 -10.78
CA TRP A 461 -25.00 -40.08 -9.60
C TRP A 461 -23.80 -40.22 -8.64
N LEU A 462 -22.60 -39.80 -9.05
CA LEU A 462 -21.35 -40.14 -8.34
C LEU A 462 -21.29 -39.61 -6.91
N TYR A 463 -21.68 -38.35 -6.71
CA TYR A 463 -21.70 -37.74 -5.37
C TYR A 463 -22.59 -38.52 -4.41
N GLU A 464 -23.79 -38.87 -4.87
CA GLU A 464 -24.77 -39.57 -4.07
C GLU A 464 -24.26 -40.98 -3.70
N ALA A 465 -23.61 -41.67 -4.64
CA ALA A 465 -22.96 -42.95 -4.38
C ALA A 465 -21.84 -42.86 -3.33
N VAL A 466 -21.02 -41.81 -3.37
CA VAL A 466 -19.96 -41.59 -2.36
C VAL A 466 -20.58 -41.27 -0.99
N ARG A 467 -21.62 -40.44 -0.96
CA ARG A 467 -22.37 -40.10 0.26
C ARG A 467 -22.98 -41.35 0.91
N MET A 468 -23.62 -42.21 0.12
CA MET A 468 -24.23 -43.45 0.62
C MET A 468 -23.20 -44.43 1.18
N GLN A 469 -22.04 -44.58 0.52
CA GLN A 469 -20.93 -45.40 1.05
C GLN A 469 -20.45 -44.89 2.41
N LEU A 470 -20.27 -43.57 2.56
CA LEU A 470 -19.87 -42.96 3.82
C LEU A 470 -20.86 -43.18 4.96
N GLN A 471 -22.17 -43.14 4.64
CA GLN A 471 -23.22 -43.41 5.62
C GLN A 471 -23.24 -44.88 6.05
N GLN A 472 -23.05 -45.81 5.12
CA GLN A 472 -22.98 -47.26 5.42
C GLN A 472 -21.80 -47.61 6.33
N GLU A 473 -20.67 -46.90 6.20
CA GLU A 473 -19.46 -47.14 6.99
C GLU A 473 -19.45 -46.41 8.35
N GLY A 474 -20.56 -45.79 8.75
CA GLY A 474 -20.83 -45.41 10.14
C GLY A 474 -20.20 -44.11 10.64
N GLY A 475 -19.79 -43.19 9.75
CA GLY A 475 -19.46 -41.79 10.06
C GLY A 475 -18.55 -41.55 11.28
N GLY A 476 -17.25 -41.30 11.08
CA GLY A 476 -16.33 -41.00 12.20
C GLY A 476 -14.86 -40.80 11.84
N LYS A 477 -14.45 -41.12 10.61
CA LYS A 477 -13.11 -40.80 10.10
C LYS A 477 -13.12 -39.39 9.50
N ALA A 478 -12.08 -38.60 9.77
CA ALA A 478 -11.88 -37.33 9.08
C ALA A 478 -11.78 -37.58 7.56
N LEU A 479 -12.61 -36.87 6.80
CA LEU A 479 -12.70 -37.06 5.36
C LEU A 479 -11.49 -36.42 4.66
N THR A 480 -10.50 -37.23 4.30
CA THR A 480 -9.30 -36.75 3.57
C THR A 480 -9.48 -36.87 2.05
N PRO A 481 -8.77 -36.06 1.23
CA PRO A 481 -8.82 -36.20 -0.23
C PRO A 481 -8.47 -37.59 -0.75
N ALA A 482 -7.55 -38.30 -0.07
CA ALA A 482 -7.19 -39.68 -0.42
C ALA A 482 -8.35 -40.65 -0.19
N LEU A 483 -9.07 -40.49 0.93
CA LEU A 483 -10.24 -41.30 1.26
C LEU A 483 -11.40 -41.02 0.28
N ILE A 484 -11.64 -39.76 -0.10
CA ILE A 484 -12.63 -39.41 -1.13
C ILE A 484 -12.29 -40.10 -2.46
N ARG A 485 -11.02 -40.08 -2.89
CA ARG A 485 -10.57 -40.80 -4.10
C ARG A 485 -10.82 -42.31 -4.02
N GLN A 486 -10.64 -42.94 -2.87
CA GLN A 486 -10.94 -44.37 -2.69
C GLN A 486 -12.43 -44.66 -2.88
N TYR A 487 -13.32 -43.86 -2.28
CA TYR A 487 -14.78 -44.03 -2.48
C TYR A 487 -15.21 -43.76 -3.92
N VAL A 488 -14.61 -42.77 -4.59
CA VAL A 488 -14.86 -42.53 -6.02
C VAL A 488 -14.39 -43.71 -6.87
N ALA A 489 -13.19 -44.24 -6.64
CA ALA A 489 -12.69 -45.41 -7.36
C ALA A 489 -13.59 -46.63 -7.15
N ARG A 490 -14.06 -46.87 -5.92
CA ARG A 490 -15.00 -47.95 -5.59
C ARG A 490 -16.34 -47.77 -6.29
N ALA A 491 -16.90 -46.56 -6.28
CA ALA A 491 -18.14 -46.22 -6.98
C ALA A 491 -18.03 -46.47 -8.49
N MET A 492 -16.83 -46.33 -9.05
CA MET A 492 -16.54 -46.45 -10.47
C MET A 492 -16.26 -47.88 -10.95
N MET A 493 -16.11 -48.86 -10.03
CA MET A 493 -15.89 -50.26 -10.39
C MET A 493 -17.02 -50.80 -11.25
N GLN A 494 -16.66 -51.50 -12.33
CA GLN A 494 -17.60 -52.12 -13.25
C GLN A 494 -17.86 -53.57 -12.85
N GLY A 495 -19.11 -53.98 -12.88
CA GLY A 495 -19.56 -55.33 -12.53
C GLY A 495 -20.88 -55.67 -13.20
N THR A 496 -21.49 -56.79 -12.82
CA THR A 496 -22.77 -57.26 -13.38
C THR A 496 -23.84 -57.35 -12.28
N LEU A 497 -25.11 -57.26 -12.66
CA LEU A 497 -26.24 -57.44 -11.74
C LEU A 497 -26.75 -58.88 -11.83
N LYS A 498 -26.77 -59.61 -10.72
CA LYS A 498 -27.38 -60.94 -10.61
C LYS A 498 -28.91 -60.84 -10.60
N GLY A 499 -29.51 -61.26 -11.71
CA GLY A 499 -30.84 -61.89 -11.77
C GLY A 499 -32.08 -61.02 -11.49
N GLY A 500 -33.00 -61.00 -12.46
CA GLY A 500 -34.38 -60.56 -12.24
C GLY A 500 -35.34 -60.99 -13.36
N GLY A 501 -35.83 -62.24 -13.31
CA GLY A 501 -37.07 -62.66 -14.00
C GLY A 501 -36.98 -63.85 -14.96
N TRP A 502 -38.05 -64.66 -14.99
CA TRP A 502 -38.25 -65.99 -15.59
C TRP A 502 -38.04 -66.14 -17.12
N PHE A 503 -37.60 -65.09 -17.83
CA PHE A 503 -37.25 -65.15 -19.24
C PHE A 503 -35.79 -64.72 -19.43
N GLY A 504 -34.91 -65.71 -19.53
CA GLY A 504 -33.63 -65.69 -20.26
C GLY A 504 -32.66 -64.53 -20.01
N ALA A 505 -31.46 -64.87 -19.54
CA ALA A 505 -30.19 -64.18 -19.74
C ALA A 505 -30.26 -62.88 -20.57
N TRP A 506 -30.29 -61.75 -19.87
CA TRP A 506 -29.71 -60.51 -20.36
C TRP A 506 -28.66 -60.12 -19.35
N ASP A 507 -27.41 -60.45 -19.65
CA ASP A 507 -26.25 -59.77 -19.08
C ASP A 507 -26.45 -58.28 -19.35
N SER A 508 -26.95 -57.54 -18.37
CA SER A 508 -26.93 -56.08 -18.46
C SER A 508 -25.46 -55.69 -18.49
N GLY A 509 -24.99 -55.21 -19.64
CA GLY A 509 -23.60 -54.77 -19.85
C GLY A 509 -23.09 -53.93 -18.68
N GLY A 510 -21.78 -54.04 -18.41
CA GLY A 510 -21.22 -53.76 -17.08
C GLY A 510 -21.75 -52.47 -16.42
N VAL A 511 -22.39 -52.64 -15.27
CA VAL A 511 -22.99 -51.58 -14.43
C VAL A 511 -21.95 -51.14 -13.41
N ARG A 512 -21.83 -49.82 -13.18
CA ARG A 512 -20.95 -49.29 -12.13
C ARG A 512 -21.55 -49.51 -10.75
N TYR A 513 -20.73 -49.92 -9.77
CA TYR A 513 -21.15 -50.17 -8.39
C TYR A 513 -21.92 -48.99 -7.79
N GLY A 514 -21.41 -47.77 -7.97
CA GLY A 514 -22.05 -46.57 -7.43
C GLY A 514 -23.43 -46.29 -8.06
N LYS A 515 -23.62 -46.60 -9.35
CA LYS A 515 -24.92 -46.48 -10.00
C LYS A 515 -25.91 -47.50 -9.42
N ALA A 516 -25.49 -48.75 -9.27
CA ALA A 516 -26.29 -49.78 -8.62
C ALA A 516 -26.64 -49.41 -7.17
N LEU A 517 -25.73 -48.73 -6.46
CA LEU A 517 -25.97 -48.24 -5.10
C LEU A 517 -27.06 -47.18 -5.06
N THR A 518 -27.01 -46.20 -5.95
CA THR A 518 -28.02 -45.13 -6.03
C THR A 518 -29.38 -45.63 -6.52
N GLU A 519 -29.41 -46.71 -7.29
CA GLU A 519 -30.64 -47.36 -7.76
C GLU A 519 -31.20 -48.41 -6.78
N GLY A 520 -30.51 -48.65 -5.65
CA GLY A 520 -30.92 -49.66 -4.66
C GLY A 520 -30.71 -51.11 -5.10
N THR A 521 -29.98 -51.35 -6.19
CA THR A 521 -29.69 -52.67 -6.77
C THR A 521 -28.31 -53.21 -6.41
N ALA A 522 -27.51 -52.47 -5.62
CA ALA A 522 -26.15 -52.87 -5.22
C ALA A 522 -26.06 -54.22 -4.49
N GLN A 523 -27.13 -54.70 -3.86
CA GLN A 523 -27.16 -56.03 -3.23
C GLN A 523 -27.03 -57.17 -4.26
N ASN A 524 -27.41 -56.90 -5.51
CA ASN A 524 -27.33 -57.83 -6.62
C ASN A 524 -26.10 -57.55 -7.49
N TRP A 525 -25.23 -56.60 -7.14
CA TRP A 525 -24.06 -56.25 -7.94
C TRP A 525 -22.85 -57.11 -7.57
N GLU A 526 -22.16 -57.65 -8.57
CA GLU A 526 -20.96 -58.47 -8.39
C GLU A 526 -19.84 -58.05 -9.33
N LEU A 527 -18.59 -58.25 -8.86
CA LEU A 527 -17.41 -58.08 -9.70
C LEU A 527 -17.34 -59.21 -10.75
N PRO A 528 -16.84 -58.94 -11.96
CA PRO A 528 -16.52 -59.99 -12.91
C PRO A 528 -15.51 -60.94 -12.25
N VAL A 529 -15.81 -62.23 -12.23
CA VAL A 529 -14.86 -63.24 -11.76
C VAL A 529 -13.80 -63.38 -12.85
N GLU A 530 -12.53 -63.10 -12.54
CA GLU A 530 -11.43 -63.41 -13.45
C GLU A 530 -11.34 -64.93 -13.62
N GLY A 531 -11.75 -65.43 -14.79
CA GLY A 531 -11.62 -66.82 -15.18
C GLY A 531 -12.83 -67.33 -15.95
N ASP A 532 -12.90 -67.01 -17.25
CA ASP A 532 -13.47 -67.86 -18.29
C ASP A 532 -13.04 -67.30 -19.67
N ASP A 533 -11.71 -67.21 -19.87
CA ASP A 533 -11.13 -67.41 -21.19
C ASP A 533 -10.72 -68.90 -21.27
N ALA A 534 -11.53 -69.69 -21.96
CA ALA A 534 -11.17 -71.01 -22.48
C ALA A 534 -11.45 -71.05 -23.99
#